data_AF-A0A7S2FHF4-F1
#
_entry.id   AF-A0A7S2FHF4-F1
#
_cell.length_a   1.000
_cell.length_b   1.000
_cell.length_c   1.000
_cell.angle_alpha   90.00
_cell.angle_beta   90.00
_cell.angle_gamma   90.00
#
_symmetry.space_group_name_H-M   'P 1'
#
loop_
_entity.id
_entity.type
_entity.pdbx_description
1 polymer ?
#
loop_
_entity_poly.entity_id
_entity_poly.type
_entity_poly.pdbx_seq_one_letter_code
_entity_poly.pdbx_strand_id
1 'polypeptide(L)'
;QALIITGPSGAGKSSLLRAIGGLWATGHGTIERCNMQDCFFAPQVPYLCMGTLRENATYPMTANFGPSPENDDLIRRSLKAANVGYLADRHGLDNVVSWDDVLSGGEKQRVGFARLLMRTGVRLALLDEATSAMDPENEDKAYELLREHVPCFASVGHRPNLEKFHTQKLTLRPLKVGGCEGELVDL
;
A
#
# COMPACT_ATOMS: atom_id res chain seq x y z
N GLN A 1 -6.94 6.63 -12.80
CA GLN A 1 -7.69 5.37 -13.01
C GLN A 1 -7.57 4.53 -11.76
N ALA A 2 -8.65 3.89 -11.31
CA ALA A 2 -8.65 3.14 -10.06
C ALA A 2 -9.36 1.79 -10.25
N LEU A 3 -8.65 0.68 -10.04
CA LEU A 3 -9.16 -0.68 -10.23
C LEU A 3 -9.30 -1.40 -8.89
N ILE A 4 -10.48 -1.95 -8.59
CA ILE A 4 -10.63 -2.91 -7.49
C ILE A 4 -10.63 -4.34 -8.05
N ILE A 5 -9.84 -5.21 -7.43
CA ILE A 5 -9.76 -6.64 -7.76
C ILE A 5 -10.45 -7.43 -6.66
N THR A 6 -11.52 -8.14 -7.02
CA THR A 6 -12.37 -8.90 -6.11
C THR A 6 -12.47 -10.37 -6.54
N GLY A 7 -12.98 -11.24 -5.67
CA GLY A 7 -13.08 -12.68 -5.93
C GLY A 7 -12.80 -13.52 -4.69
N PRO A 8 -13.18 -14.81 -4.67
CA PRO A 8 -13.05 -15.67 -3.50
C PRO A 8 -11.58 -15.84 -3.05
N SER A 9 -11.36 -16.30 -1.83
CA SER A 9 -10.02 -16.67 -1.36
C SER A 9 -9.43 -17.75 -2.26
N GLY A 10 -8.13 -17.67 -2.54
CA GLY A 10 -7.46 -18.58 -3.47
C GLY A 10 -7.66 -18.30 -4.97
N ALA A 11 -8.47 -17.31 -5.36
CA ALA A 11 -8.67 -16.95 -6.77
C ALA A 11 -7.45 -16.33 -7.49
N GLY A 12 -6.33 -16.12 -6.78
CA GLY A 12 -5.11 -15.57 -7.37
C GLY A 12 -5.00 -14.05 -7.41
N LYS A 13 -5.85 -13.31 -6.66
CA LYS A 13 -5.84 -11.84 -6.62
C LYS A 13 -4.47 -11.24 -6.26
N SER A 14 -3.90 -11.66 -5.13
CA SER A 14 -2.56 -11.24 -4.69
C SER A 14 -1.47 -11.69 -5.67
N SER A 15 -1.62 -12.86 -6.28
CA SER A 15 -0.69 -13.37 -7.30
C SER A 15 -0.71 -12.49 -8.55
N LEU A 16 -1.89 -12.05 -9.01
CA LEU A 16 -2.04 -11.12 -10.12
C LEU A 16 -1.37 -9.77 -9.82
N LEU A 17 -1.63 -9.19 -8.65
CA LEU A 17 -0.96 -7.96 -8.19
C LEU A 17 0.55 -8.10 -8.13
N ARG A 18 1.07 -9.20 -7.59
CA ARG A 18 2.51 -9.48 -7.52
C ARG A 18 3.10 -9.65 -8.92
N ALA A 19 2.39 -10.28 -9.85
CA ALA A 19 2.81 -10.39 -11.24
C ALA A 19 2.87 -9.01 -11.92
N ILE A 20 1.84 -8.17 -11.75
CA ILE A 20 1.82 -6.79 -12.25
C ILE A 20 3.00 -5.99 -11.68
N GLY A 21 3.23 -6.09 -10.37
CA GLY A 21 4.35 -5.46 -9.66
C GLY A 21 5.71 -6.11 -9.84
N GLY A 22 5.87 -7.06 -10.77
CA GLY A 22 7.16 -7.70 -11.08
C GLY A 22 7.74 -8.59 -9.97
N LEU A 23 6.99 -8.85 -8.89
CA LEU A 23 7.38 -9.72 -7.79
C LEU A 23 7.16 -11.21 -8.10
N TRP A 24 6.39 -11.51 -9.16
CA TRP A 24 6.13 -12.87 -9.63
C TRP A 24 6.37 -12.95 -11.14
N ALA A 25 7.34 -13.77 -11.57
CA ALA A 25 7.80 -13.83 -12.96
C ALA A 25 7.50 -15.17 -13.68
N THR A 26 6.86 -16.13 -13.01
CA THR A 26 6.53 -17.43 -13.61
C THR A 26 5.10 -17.46 -14.13
N GLY A 27 4.89 -18.04 -15.31
CA GLY A 27 3.58 -18.15 -15.95
C GLY A 27 3.66 -18.09 -17.48
N HIS A 28 2.49 -18.04 -18.12
CA HIS A 28 2.34 -17.84 -19.56
C HIS A 28 1.58 -16.53 -19.83
N GLY A 29 1.84 -15.89 -20.98
CA GLY A 29 1.26 -14.61 -21.36
C GLY A 29 2.25 -13.44 -21.21
N THR A 30 1.74 -12.22 -21.41
CA THR A 30 2.55 -10.99 -21.43
C THR A 30 1.98 -9.96 -20.47
N ILE A 31 2.83 -9.32 -19.68
CA ILE A 31 2.48 -8.18 -18.83
C ILE A 31 3.38 -7.01 -19.24
N GLU A 32 2.77 -6.01 -19.88
CA GLU A 32 3.42 -4.73 -20.14
C GLU A 32 3.34 -3.86 -18.88
N ARG A 33 4.49 -3.29 -18.47
CA ARG A 33 4.62 -2.57 -17.20
C ARG A 33 5.21 -1.18 -17.44
N CYS A 34 4.87 -0.25 -16.55
CA CYS A 34 5.64 0.97 -16.41
C CYS A 34 7.03 0.68 -15.83
N ASN A 35 7.88 1.71 -15.74
CA ASN A 35 9.14 1.58 -15.00
C ASN A 35 8.84 1.18 -13.55
N MET A 36 9.52 0.14 -13.06
CA MET A 36 9.32 -0.40 -11.72
C MET A 36 9.65 0.60 -10.61
N GLN A 37 10.52 1.59 -10.89
CA GLN A 37 10.84 2.66 -9.94
C GLN A 37 9.63 3.57 -9.65
N ASP A 38 8.70 3.64 -10.59
CA ASP A 38 7.49 4.47 -10.48
C ASP A 38 6.32 3.68 -9.87
N CYS A 39 6.55 2.41 -9.51
CA CYS A 39 5.55 1.54 -8.89
C CYS A 39 5.73 1.52 -7.37
N PHE A 40 4.64 1.73 -6.66
CA PHE A 40 4.54 1.53 -5.21
C PHE A 40 3.74 0.26 -4.92
N PHE A 41 4.26 -0.61 -4.07
CA PHE A 41 3.57 -1.83 -3.65
C PHE A 41 3.30 -1.78 -2.15
N ALA A 42 2.03 -1.84 -1.77
CA ALA A 42 1.56 -1.90 -0.40
C ALA A 42 1.04 -3.32 -0.10
N PRO A 43 1.80 -4.15 0.63
CA PRO A 43 1.34 -5.47 1.03
C PRO A 43 0.33 -5.38 2.18
N GLN A 44 -0.40 -6.48 2.42
CA GLN A 44 -1.37 -6.59 3.52
C GLN A 44 -0.73 -6.33 4.88
N VAL A 45 0.46 -6.90 5.08
CA VAL A 45 1.31 -6.70 6.26
C VAL A 45 2.57 -5.96 5.82
N PRO A 46 2.69 -4.66 6.09
CA PRO A 46 3.90 -3.92 5.80
C PRO A 46 5.09 -4.45 6.58
N TYR A 47 6.23 -4.59 5.91
CA TYR A 47 7.49 -4.87 6.58
C TYR A 47 7.85 -3.73 7.52
N LEU A 48 8.18 -4.03 8.77
CA LEU A 48 8.71 -3.07 9.74
C LEU A 48 10.18 -3.36 10.00
N CYS A 49 11.00 -2.33 9.93
CA CYS A 49 12.41 -2.41 10.29
C CYS A 49 12.56 -2.53 11.80
N MET A 50 13.49 -3.39 12.24
CA MET A 50 13.99 -3.37 13.61
C MET A 50 14.85 -2.12 13.78
N GLY A 51 14.28 -1.05 14.35
CA GLY A 51 14.92 0.25 14.37
C GLY A 51 14.01 1.39 14.82
N THR A 52 14.25 2.56 14.26
CA THR A 52 13.59 3.82 14.61
C THR A 52 12.31 4.05 13.82
N LEU A 53 11.51 5.04 14.23
CA LEU A 53 10.31 5.43 13.48
C LEU A 53 10.69 6.04 12.12
N ARG A 54 11.79 6.80 12.08
CA ARG A 54 12.36 7.35 10.85
C ARG A 54 12.60 6.24 9.84
N GLU A 55 13.37 5.21 10.22
CA GLU A 55 13.69 4.09 9.33
C GLU A 55 12.42 3.40 8.83
N ASN A 56 11.43 3.21 9.70
CA ASN A 56 10.15 2.63 9.33
C ASN A 56 9.32 3.51 8.38
N ALA A 57 9.31 4.83 8.57
CA ALA A 57 8.58 5.76 7.72
C ALA A 57 9.25 5.97 6.35
N THR A 58 10.57 5.86 6.28
CA THR A 58 11.36 6.16 5.08
C THR A 58 11.78 4.92 4.29
N TYR A 59 11.55 3.71 4.81
CA TYR A 59 11.86 2.47 4.11
C TYR A 59 11.22 2.41 2.71
N PRO A 60 11.95 1.98 1.65
CA PRO A 60 13.34 1.51 1.64
C PRO A 60 14.40 2.60 1.39
N MET A 61 14.01 3.87 1.35
CA MET A 61 14.86 5.02 1.00
C MET A 61 15.60 5.62 2.20
N THR A 62 15.70 4.89 3.32
CA THR A 62 16.22 5.37 4.60
C THR A 62 17.57 6.08 4.50
N ALA A 63 18.47 5.61 3.64
CA ALA A 63 19.79 6.24 3.43
C ALA A 63 19.70 7.71 2.97
N ASN A 64 18.59 8.11 2.35
CA ASN A 64 18.38 9.47 1.84
C ASN A 64 17.78 10.42 2.89
N PHE A 65 17.33 9.90 4.05
CA PHE A 65 16.51 10.65 5.01
C PHE A 65 17.11 10.62 6.42
N GLY A 66 18.39 10.96 6.56
CA GLY A 66 19.05 11.11 7.87
C GLY A 66 18.51 12.28 8.71
N PRO A 67 18.91 12.39 9.99
CA PRO A 67 18.44 13.46 10.87
C PRO A 67 18.78 14.86 10.35
N SER A 68 17.75 15.67 10.08
CA SER A 68 17.85 17.08 9.74
C SER A 68 16.48 17.74 9.91
N PRO A 69 16.39 19.06 10.19
CA PRO A 69 15.10 19.73 10.33
C PRO A 69 14.16 19.52 9.13
N GLU A 70 14.70 19.56 7.92
CA GLU A 70 13.95 19.38 6.67
C GLU A 70 13.38 17.96 6.53
N ASN A 71 14.19 16.94 6.81
CA ASN A 71 13.76 15.55 6.77
C ASN A 71 12.76 15.24 7.88
N ASP A 72 12.99 15.77 9.09
CA ASP A 72 12.13 15.56 10.24
C ASP A 72 10.74 16.13 10.00
N ASP A 73 10.67 17.34 9.43
CA ASP A 73 9.43 17.97 9.04
C ASP A 73 8.69 17.16 7.98
N LEU A 74 9.41 16.69 6.96
CA LEU A 74 8.79 15.86 5.92
C LEU A 74 8.23 14.55 6.49
N ILE A 75 9.01 13.84 7.31
CA ILE A 75 8.59 12.58 7.94
C ILE A 75 7.39 12.81 8.85
N ARG A 76 7.41 13.86 9.68
CA ARG A 76 6.30 14.21 10.56
C ARG A 76 5.03 14.55 9.79
N ARG A 77 5.14 15.30 8.68
CA ARG A 77 4.00 15.58 7.79
C ARG A 77 3.43 14.31 7.18
N SER A 78 4.28 13.42 6.69
CA SER A 78 3.85 12.14 6.10
C SER A 78 3.15 11.23 7.12
N LEU A 79 3.70 11.11 8.33
CA LEU A 79 3.08 10.37 9.43
C LEU A 79 1.76 10.98 9.87
N LYS A 80 1.67 12.32 9.94
CA LYS A 80 0.44 13.03 10.30
C LYS A 80 -0.65 12.84 9.24
N ALA A 81 -0.29 12.95 7.96
CA ALA A 81 -1.22 12.70 6.86
C ALA A 81 -1.78 11.28 6.91
N ALA A 82 -0.94 10.29 7.21
CA ALA A 82 -1.37 8.91 7.45
C ALA A 82 -1.99 8.64 8.84
N ASN A 83 -2.35 9.67 9.61
CA ASN A 83 -2.98 9.57 10.93
C ASN A 83 -2.20 8.71 11.96
N VAL A 84 -0.87 8.76 11.90
CA VAL A 84 0.05 8.11 12.86
C VAL A 84 1.13 9.09 13.37
N GLY A 85 0.92 10.40 13.20
CA GLY A 85 1.86 11.44 13.63
C GLY A 85 2.17 11.42 15.13
N TYR A 86 1.20 10.99 15.95
CA TYR A 86 1.35 10.89 17.40
C TYR A 86 2.50 9.95 17.83
N LEU A 87 2.88 8.99 16.98
CA LEU A 87 4.01 8.09 17.25
C LEU A 87 5.31 8.88 17.38
N ALA A 88 5.51 9.90 16.53
CA ALA A 88 6.69 10.75 16.57
C ALA A 88 6.71 11.67 17.81
N ASP A 89 5.54 12.00 18.37
CA ASP A 89 5.42 12.80 19.58
C ASP A 89 5.64 11.95 20.83
N ARG A 90 5.15 10.71 20.82
CA ARG A 90 5.27 9.78 21.95
C ARG A 90 6.64 9.12 22.05
N HIS A 91 7.21 8.73 20.93
CA HIS A 91 8.43 7.92 20.89
C HIS A 91 9.60 8.67 20.26
N GLY A 92 9.42 9.84 19.66
CA GLY A 92 10.47 10.48 18.85
C GLY A 92 10.69 9.75 17.52
N LEU A 93 11.42 10.39 16.61
CA LEU A 93 11.73 9.79 15.30
C LEU A 93 12.87 8.76 15.38
N ASP A 94 13.82 8.98 16.28
CA ASP A 94 15.14 8.33 16.28
C ASP A 94 15.34 7.33 17.43
N ASN A 95 14.32 7.11 18.27
CA ASN A 95 14.39 6.08 19.30
C ASN A 95 14.10 4.70 18.70
N VAL A 96 14.91 3.72 19.07
CA VAL A 96 14.70 2.32 18.69
C VAL A 96 13.61 1.73 19.56
N VAL A 97 12.57 1.20 18.92
CA VAL A 97 11.38 0.63 19.57
C VAL A 97 11.01 -0.67 18.85
N SER A 98 10.47 -1.64 19.59
CA SER A 98 9.85 -2.84 18.99
C SER A 98 8.51 -2.47 18.34
N TRP A 99 8.56 -1.85 17.17
CA TRP A 99 7.35 -1.36 16.47
C TRP A 99 6.35 -2.47 16.16
N ASP A 100 6.80 -3.71 16.02
CA ASP A 100 5.90 -4.84 15.79
C ASP A 100 4.97 -5.11 16.98
N ASP A 101 5.47 -4.88 18.21
CA ASP A 101 4.71 -5.04 19.46
C ASP A 101 3.89 -3.78 19.80
N VAL A 102 4.38 -2.61 19.40
CA VAL A 102 3.75 -1.32 19.74
C VAL A 102 2.60 -0.96 18.81
N LEU A 103 2.72 -1.26 17.52
CA LEU A 103 1.74 -0.86 16.51
C LEU A 103 0.62 -1.89 16.36
N SER A 104 -0.63 -1.42 16.37
CA SER A 104 -1.76 -2.23 15.92
C SER A 104 -1.66 -2.52 14.42
N GLY A 105 -2.35 -3.56 13.93
CA GLY A 105 -2.34 -3.91 12.50
C GLY A 105 -2.73 -2.75 11.57
N GLY A 106 -3.74 -1.96 11.95
CA GLY A 106 -4.14 -0.76 11.22
C GLY A 106 -3.06 0.32 11.21
N GLU A 107 -2.31 0.49 12.31
CA GLU A 107 -1.18 1.42 12.37
C GLU A 107 0.00 0.98 11.52
N LYS A 108 0.31 -0.33 11.49
CA LYS A 108 1.32 -0.88 10.58
C LYS A 108 0.98 -0.52 9.13
N GLN A 109 -0.28 -0.71 8.73
CA GLN A 109 -0.80 -0.33 7.42
C GLN A 109 -0.67 1.19 7.18
N ARG A 110 -1.06 2.03 8.15
CA ARG A 110 -0.94 3.49 8.05
C ARG A 110 0.51 3.97 7.93
N VAL A 111 1.46 3.37 8.64
CA VAL A 111 2.91 3.62 8.43
C VAL A 111 3.31 3.22 7.01
N GLY A 112 2.76 2.13 6.48
CA GLY A 112 2.91 1.75 5.07
C GLY A 112 2.44 2.85 4.11
N PHE A 113 1.30 3.50 4.37
CA PHE A 113 0.82 4.64 3.59
C PHE A 113 1.68 5.90 3.76
N ALA A 114 2.24 6.16 4.94
CA ALA A 114 3.19 7.25 5.12
C ALA A 114 4.41 7.13 4.18
N ARG A 115 4.85 5.89 3.88
CA ARG A 115 5.94 5.64 2.91
C ARG A 115 5.62 6.06 1.48
N LEU A 116 4.34 6.03 1.09
CA LEU A 116 3.91 6.52 -0.22
C LEU A 116 4.26 8.00 -0.36
N LEU A 117 4.00 8.79 0.69
CA LEU A 117 4.23 10.24 0.72
C LEU A 117 5.72 10.59 0.75
N MET A 118 6.58 9.66 1.18
CA MET A 118 8.03 9.82 1.13
C MET A 118 8.61 9.59 -0.27
N ARG A 119 7.84 9.04 -1.21
CA ARG A 119 8.30 8.74 -2.58
C ARG A 119 7.82 9.80 -3.56
N THR A 120 8.74 10.25 -4.41
CA THR A 120 8.42 11.13 -5.53
C THR A 120 8.24 10.30 -6.81
N GLY A 121 7.34 10.75 -7.70
CA GLY A 121 7.18 10.15 -9.04
C GLY A 121 6.43 8.82 -9.08
N VAL A 122 5.69 8.43 -8.04
CA VAL A 122 4.86 7.22 -8.07
C VAL A 122 3.74 7.39 -9.10
N ARG A 123 3.73 6.55 -10.14
CA ARG A 123 2.73 6.55 -11.22
C ARG A 123 1.70 5.43 -11.06
N LEU A 124 2.06 4.34 -10.38
CA LEU A 124 1.19 3.20 -10.13
C LEU A 124 1.31 2.75 -8.68
N ALA A 125 0.20 2.65 -7.95
CA ALA A 125 0.15 2.01 -6.63
C ALA A 125 -0.60 0.68 -6.70
N LEU A 126 -0.03 -0.37 -6.12
CA LEU A 126 -0.54 -1.73 -6.08
C LEU A 126 -0.77 -2.11 -4.62
N LEU A 127 -2.03 -2.33 -4.23
CA LEU A 127 -2.43 -2.52 -2.84
C LEU A 127 -3.00 -3.93 -2.64
N ASP A 128 -2.27 -4.79 -1.96
CA ASP A 128 -2.69 -6.16 -1.65
C ASP A 128 -3.35 -6.18 -0.25
N GLU A 129 -4.65 -5.92 -0.16
CA GLU A 129 -5.39 -5.83 1.12
C GLU A 129 -4.80 -4.80 2.12
N ALA A 130 -4.17 -3.74 1.61
CA ALA A 130 -3.37 -2.80 2.40
C ALA A 130 -4.18 -1.92 3.39
N THR A 131 -5.51 -1.97 3.38
CA THR A 131 -6.39 -1.27 4.34
C THR A 131 -7.23 -2.22 5.19
N SER A 132 -7.02 -3.53 5.08
CA SER A 132 -7.89 -4.55 5.70
C SER A 132 -7.95 -4.50 7.23
N ALA A 133 -6.94 -3.92 7.88
CA ALA A 133 -6.86 -3.78 9.34
C ALA A 133 -7.22 -2.37 9.82
N MET A 134 -7.55 -1.45 8.91
CA MET A 134 -8.01 -0.11 9.25
C MET A 134 -9.52 -0.10 9.54
N ASP A 135 -9.93 0.80 10.44
CA ASP A 135 -11.31 1.21 10.58
C ASP A 135 -11.79 2.00 9.34
N PRO A 136 -13.12 2.19 9.15
CA PRO A 136 -13.66 2.85 7.97
C PRO A 136 -13.17 4.29 7.75
N GLU A 137 -12.98 5.07 8.81
CA GLU A 137 -12.54 6.47 8.70
C GLU A 137 -11.10 6.55 8.17
N ASN A 138 -10.22 5.68 8.67
CA ASN A 138 -8.83 5.62 8.23
C ASN A 138 -8.69 4.98 6.85
N GLU A 139 -9.54 4.01 6.51
CA GLU A 139 -9.64 3.47 5.15
C GLU A 139 -9.99 4.59 4.16
N ASP A 140 -11.00 5.40 4.47
CA ASP A 140 -11.41 6.50 3.59
C ASP A 140 -10.27 7.52 3.38
N LYS A 141 -9.61 7.96 4.47
CA LYS A 141 -8.43 8.85 4.40
C LYS A 141 -7.28 8.27 3.59
N ALA A 142 -7.03 6.96 3.72
CA ALA A 142 -5.96 6.29 2.98
C ALA A 142 -6.21 6.33 1.46
N TYR A 143 -7.45 6.13 1.02
CA TYR A 143 -7.80 6.24 -0.40
C TYR A 143 -7.86 7.67 -0.93
N GLU A 144 -8.24 8.64 -0.10
CA GLU A 144 -8.11 10.06 -0.42
C GLU A 144 -6.65 10.43 -0.69
N LEU A 145 -5.73 10.04 0.20
CA LEU A 145 -4.28 10.23 0.00
C LEU A 145 -3.78 9.60 -1.30
N LEU A 146 -4.22 8.37 -1.63
CA LEU A 146 -3.85 7.73 -2.89
C LEU A 146 -4.29 8.54 -4.10
N ARG A 147 -5.54 9.00 -4.12
CA ARG A 147 -6.10 9.76 -5.24
C ARG A 147 -5.40 11.10 -5.45
N GLU A 148 -4.96 11.74 -4.37
CA GLU A 148 -4.24 13.00 -4.44
C GLU A 148 -2.80 12.84 -4.96
N HIS A 149 -2.14 11.73 -4.65
CA HIS A 149 -0.70 11.57 -4.88
C HIS A 149 -0.34 10.61 -6.02
N VAL A 150 -1.26 9.74 -6.43
CA VAL A 150 -0.99 8.68 -7.41
C VAL A 150 -2.04 8.68 -8.53
N PRO A 151 -1.64 8.82 -9.81
CA PRO A 151 -2.59 8.93 -10.92
C PRO A 151 -3.31 7.60 -11.22
N CYS A 152 -2.69 6.47 -10.91
CA CYS A 152 -3.24 5.14 -11.15
C CYS A 152 -3.01 4.20 -9.96
N PHE A 153 -4.04 3.49 -9.51
CA PHE A 153 -3.87 2.44 -8.51
C PHE A 153 -4.79 1.23 -8.74
N ALA A 154 -4.33 0.07 -8.30
CA ALA A 154 -5.11 -1.15 -8.22
C ALA A 154 -5.07 -1.71 -6.80
N SER A 155 -6.22 -2.03 -6.23
CA SER A 155 -6.31 -2.61 -4.88
C SER A 155 -7.07 -3.93 -4.87
N VAL A 156 -6.69 -4.83 -3.96
CA VAL A 156 -7.50 -5.99 -3.59
C VAL A 156 -8.23 -5.67 -2.30
N GLY A 157 -9.52 -5.96 -2.31
CA GLY A 157 -10.35 -5.85 -1.12
C GLY A 157 -11.64 -6.66 -1.25
N HIS A 158 -12.22 -6.98 -0.10
CA HIS A 158 -13.47 -7.73 0.00
C HIS A 158 -14.63 -6.86 0.50
N ARG A 159 -14.34 -5.63 0.94
CA ARG A 159 -15.33 -4.72 1.52
C ARG A 159 -16.05 -3.98 0.39
N PRO A 160 -17.40 -4.03 0.32
CA PRO A 160 -18.16 -3.31 -0.71
C PRO A 160 -17.93 -1.80 -0.70
N ASN A 161 -17.66 -1.21 0.47
CA ASN A 161 -17.37 0.21 0.62
C ASN A 161 -16.15 0.68 -0.20
N LEU A 162 -15.25 -0.23 -0.58
CA LEU A 162 -14.10 0.13 -1.39
C LEU A 162 -14.47 0.50 -2.82
N GLU A 163 -15.60 0.03 -3.36
CA GLU A 163 -16.00 0.32 -4.75
C GLU A 163 -16.14 1.83 -5.00
N LYS A 164 -16.56 2.62 -4.01
CA LYS A 164 -16.64 4.09 -4.10
C LYS A 164 -15.29 4.77 -4.41
N PHE A 165 -14.18 4.07 -4.13
CA PHE A 165 -12.83 4.56 -4.41
C PHE A 165 -12.33 4.24 -5.82
N HIS A 166 -13.02 3.38 -6.55
CA HIS A 166 -12.56 2.81 -7.81
C HIS A 166 -13.46 3.20 -8.97
N THR A 167 -12.88 3.24 -10.17
CA THR A 167 -13.58 3.51 -11.44
C THR A 167 -13.86 2.23 -12.21
N GLN A 168 -13.19 1.14 -11.87
CA GLN A 168 -13.33 -0.16 -12.52
C GLN A 168 -13.24 -1.28 -11.50
N LYS A 169 -13.88 -2.41 -11.80
CA LYS A 169 -13.87 -3.62 -10.98
C LYS A 169 -13.51 -4.83 -11.82
N LEU A 170 -12.47 -5.55 -11.41
CA LEU A 170 -12.10 -6.86 -11.92
C LEU A 170 -12.54 -7.95 -10.94
N THR A 171 -13.44 -8.83 -11.36
CA THR A 171 -13.88 -9.97 -10.56
C THR A 171 -13.19 -11.24 -11.05
N LEU A 172 -12.34 -11.84 -10.21
CA LEU A 172 -11.69 -13.12 -10.51
C LEU A 172 -12.54 -14.30 -10.03
N ARG A 173 -12.72 -15.30 -10.89
CA ARG A 173 -13.41 -16.56 -10.58
C ARG A 173 -12.49 -17.74 -10.86
N PRO A 174 -12.29 -18.66 -9.89
CA PRO A 174 -11.46 -19.84 -10.11
C PRO A 174 -12.12 -20.79 -11.11
N LEU A 175 -11.31 -21.39 -12.00
CA LEU A 175 -11.76 -22.39 -12.95
C LEU A 175 -11.69 -23.80 -12.34
N LYS A 176 -12.55 -24.71 -12.83
CA LYS A 176 -12.60 -26.11 -12.34
C LYS A 176 -11.31 -26.91 -12.54
N VAL A 177 -10.47 -26.53 -13.51
CA VAL A 177 -9.27 -27.28 -13.92
C VAL A 177 -7.98 -26.47 -13.68
N GLY A 178 -7.98 -25.65 -12.63
CA GLY A 178 -6.87 -24.74 -12.31
C GLY A 178 -6.89 -23.46 -13.15
N GLY A 179 -6.36 -22.38 -12.58
CA GLY A 179 -6.43 -21.02 -13.16
C GLY A 179 -7.67 -20.23 -12.73
N CYS A 180 -7.82 -19.04 -13.32
CA CYS A 180 -8.93 -18.13 -13.05
C CYS A 180 -9.39 -17.43 -14.34
N GLU A 181 -10.67 -17.12 -14.42
CA GLU A 181 -11.21 -16.16 -15.38
C GLU A 181 -11.44 -14.81 -14.68
N GLY A 182 -11.39 -13.71 -15.44
CA GLY A 182 -11.58 -12.35 -14.95
C GLY A 182 -12.68 -11.62 -15.72
N GLU A 183 -13.60 -10.99 -15.01
CA GLU A 183 -14.64 -10.12 -15.57
C GLU A 183 -14.33 -8.67 -15.17
N LEU A 184 -14.05 -7.80 -16.15
CA LEU A 184 -13.79 -6.38 -15.95
C LEU A 184 -15.04 -5.57 -16.29
N VAL A 185 -15.46 -4.70 -15.37
CA VAL A 185 -16.58 -3.78 -15.54
C VAL A 185 -16.18 -2.37 -15.09
N ASP A 186 -16.79 -1.35 -15.70
CA ASP A 186 -16.70 0.02 -15.21
C ASP A 186 -17.70 0.23 -14.06
N LEU A 187 -17.33 1.04 -13.07
CA LEU A 187 -18.15 1.36 -11.87
C LEU A 187 -18.79 2.73 -11.96
#